data_AF-A0A1F3VAT7-F1
#
_entry.id   AF-A0A1F3VAT7-F1
#
_cell.length_a   1.000
_cell.length_b   1.000
_cell.length_c   1.000
_cell.angle_alpha   90.00
_cell.angle_beta   90.00
_cell.angle_gamma   90.00
#
_symmetry.space_group_name_H-M   'P 1'
#
loop_
_entity.id
_entity.type
_entity.pdbx_description
1 polymer ?
#
loop_
_entity_poly.entity_id
_entity_poly.type
_entity_poly.pdbx_seq_one_letter_code
_entity_poly.pdbx_strand_id
1 'polypeptide(L)' 'MADSVTYLLDGNNETVILACLILATVRIYLEVIRFDFAKLPISRVMAERLGQDRIKTIHRTGLYLSIGYIVLFSPQYLIG' A
#
# COMPACT_ATOMS: atom_id res chain seq x y z
N MET A 1 9.70 0.35 22.47
CA MET A 1 9.79 0.16 21.00
C MET A 1 9.17 -1.15 20.54
N ALA A 2 9.14 -2.21 21.37
CA ALA A 2 8.40 -3.44 21.08
C ALA A 2 6.87 -3.23 21.19
N ASP A 3 6.41 -2.35 22.08
CA ASP A 3 4.99 -2.19 22.40
C ASP A 3 4.18 -1.64 21.23
N SER A 4 4.65 -0.57 20.58
CA SER A 4 3.96 0.05 19.43
C SER A 4 3.81 -0.88 18.22
N VAL A 5 4.78 -1.77 17.99
CA VAL A 5 4.70 -2.78 16.93
C VAL A 5 3.72 -3.90 17.33
N THR A 6 3.64 -4.23 18.61
CA THR A 6 2.70 -5.23 19.14
C THR A 6 1.25 -4.72 19.09
N TYR A 7 0.98 -3.44 19.37
CA TYR A 7 -0.34 -2.81 19.20
C TYR A 7 -0.78 -2.68 17.72
N LEU A 8 0.17 -2.67 16.78
CA LEU A 8 -0.10 -2.67 15.34
C LEU A 8 -0.31 -4.08 14.77
N LEU A 9 0.24 -5.11 15.43
CA LEU A 9 0.13 -6.52 15.04
C LEU A 9 -0.92 -7.29 15.85
N ASP A 10 -1.48 -6.70 16.90
CA ASP A 10 -2.65 -7.23 17.59
C ASP A 10 -3.82 -7.20 16.60
N GLY A 11 -4.14 -8.38 16.05
CA GLY A 11 -4.99 -8.57 14.86
C GLY A 11 -6.45 -8.13 15.00
N ASN A 12 -6.79 -7.42 16.08
CA ASN A 12 -8.11 -6.91 16.39
C ASN A 12 -8.21 -5.38 16.29
N ASN A 13 -7.15 -4.70 15.85
CA ASN A 13 -7.14 -3.25 15.74
C ASN A 13 -7.70 -2.83 14.37
N GLU A 14 -9.03 -2.70 14.27
CA GLU A 14 -9.75 -2.25 13.07
C GLU A 14 -9.11 -1.02 12.41
N THR A 15 -8.50 -0.15 13.22
CA THR A 15 -7.71 1.02 12.80
C THR A 15 -6.61 0.67 11.79
N VAL A 16 -5.89 -0.45 11.98
CA VAL A 16 -4.79 -0.86 11.10
C VAL A 16 -5.32 -1.39 9.77
N ILE A 17 -6.39 -2.19 9.82
CA ILE A 17 -7.04 -2.75 8.63
C ILE A 17 -7.64 -1.60 7.81
N LEU A 18 -8.32 -0.64 8.46
CA LEU A 18 -8.85 0.56 7.83
C LEU A 18 -7.72 1.42 7.22
N ALA A 19 -6.62 1.64 7.92
CA ALA A 19 -5.47 2.37 7.39
C ALA A 19 -4.87 1.68 6.15
N CYS A 20 -4.74 0.34 6.17
CA CYS A 20 -4.31 -0.45 5.02
C CYS A 20 -5.29 -0.36 3.85
N LEU A 21 -6.60 -0.37 4.11
CA LEU A 21 -7.64 -0.23 3.10
C LEU A 21 -7.61 1.16 2.44
N ILE A 22 -7.44 2.22 3.25
CA ILE A 22 -7.28 3.59 2.76
C ILE A 22 -6.02 3.70 1.91
N LEU A 23 -4.87 3.16 2.37
CA LEU A 23 -3.62 3.17 1.61
C LEU A 23 -3.74 2.38 0.30
N ALA A 24 -4.43 1.23 0.29
CA ALA A 24 -4.70 0.47 -0.91
C ALA A 24 -5.58 1.26 -1.89
N THR A 25 -6.60 1.96 -1.38
CA THR A 25 -7.50 2.79 -2.20
C THR A 25 -6.76 3.97 -2.81
N VAL A 26 -5.96 4.68 -2.01
CA VAL A 26 -5.07 5.75 -2.48
C VAL A 26 -4.13 5.22 -3.56
N ARG A 27 -3.57 4.02 -3.39
CA ARG A 27 -2.67 3.42 -4.39
C ARG A 27 -3.37 3.16 -5.73
N ILE A 28 -4.59 2.62 -5.71
CA ILE A 28 -5.39 2.43 -6.93
C ILE A 28 -5.77 3.77 -7.54
N TYR A 29 -6.19 4.75 -6.73
CA TYR A 29 -6.56 6.08 -7.21
C TYR A 29 -5.40 6.77 -7.95
N LEU A 30 -4.19 6.71 -7.38
CA LEU A 30 -2.98 7.23 -8.01
C LEU A 30 -2.65 6.49 -9.32
N GLU A 31 -2.90 5.19 -9.42
CA GLU A 31 -2.75 4.44 -10.69
C GLU A 31 -3.81 4.84 -11.74
N VAL A 32 -5.07 5.06 -11.32
CA VAL A 32 -6.17 5.46 -12.21
C VAL A 32 -5.89 6.81 -12.87
N ILE A 33 -5.36 7.78 -12.13
CA ILE A 33 -4.93 9.07 -12.69
C ILE A 33 -3.58 8.97 -13.44
N ARG A 34 -3.03 7.75 -13.59
CA ARG A 34 -1.70 7.46 -14.17
C ARG A 34 -0.62 8.33 -13.55
N PHE A 35 -0.68 8.49 -12.23
CA PHE A 35 0.29 9.28 -11.50
C PHE A 35 1.68 8.70 -11.72
N ASP A 36 2.58 9.51 -12.28
CA ASP A 36 3.93 9.04 -12.54
C ASP A 36 4.70 9.00 -11.23
N PHE A 37 4.70 7.83 -10.60
CA PHE A 37 5.42 7.61 -9.36
C PHE A 37 6.92 7.78 -9.52
N ALA A 38 7.49 7.74 -10.73
CA ALA A 38 8.90 8.05 -10.97
C ALA A 38 9.22 9.55 -10.80
N LYS A 39 8.21 10.42 -10.77
CA LYS A 39 8.35 11.85 -10.52
C LYS A 39 8.37 12.25 -9.04
N LEU A 40 8.09 11.31 -8.13
CA LEU A 40 8.14 11.58 -6.69
C LEU A 40 9.60 11.61 -6.18
N PRO A 41 9.97 12.57 -5.31
CA PRO A 41 11.31 12.61 -4.73
C PRO A 41 11.64 11.33 -3.95
N ILE A 42 10.64 10.70 -3.33
CA ILE A 42 10.79 9.45 -2.58
C ILE A 42 11.15 8.27 -3.51
N SER A 43 10.55 8.18 -4.69
CA SER A 43 10.87 7.08 -5.62
C SER A 43 12.25 7.26 -6.23
N ARG A 44 12.68 8.51 -6.45
CA ARG A 44 14.02 8.85 -6.93
C ARG A 44 15.10 8.50 -5.91
N VAL A 45 14.89 8.81 -4.62
CA VAL A 45 15.79 8.43 -3.53
C VAL A 45 15.84 6.91 -3.34
N MET A 46 14.69 6.23 -3.46
CA MET A 46 14.70 4.76 -3.47
C MET A 46 15.41 4.20 -4.71
N ALA A 47 15.33 4.87 -5.88
CA ALA A 47 15.90 4.37 -7.14
C ALA A 47 17.42 4.36 -7.08
N GLU A 48 17.99 5.38 -6.47
CA GLU A 48 19.42 5.48 -6.21
C GLU A 48 19.91 4.38 -5.24
N ARG A 49 19.05 3.91 -4.34
CA ARG A 49 19.43 2.90 -3.33
C ARG A 49 19.15 1.45 -3.74
N LEU A 50 18.06 1.19 -4.46
CA LEU A 50 17.62 -0.18 -4.82
C LEU A 50 17.83 -0.52 -6.32
N GLY A 51 18.09 0.47 -7.17
CA GLY A 51 18.15 0.30 -8.62
C GLY A 51 16.76 0.40 -9.28
N GLN A 52 16.70 0.99 -10.47
CA GLN A 52 15.45 1.28 -11.18
C GLN A 52 14.59 0.03 -11.48
N ASP A 53 15.21 -1.12 -11.78
CA ASP A 53 14.50 -2.37 -12.10
C ASP A 53 13.71 -2.92 -10.90
N ARG A 54 14.30 -2.84 -9.71
CA ARG A 54 13.66 -3.28 -8.46
C ARG A 54 12.48 -2.39 -8.12
N ILE A 55 12.58 -1.09 -8.39
CA ILE A 55 11.48 -0.16 -8.15
C ILE A 55 10.31 -0.42 -9.06
N LYS A 56 10.55 -0.63 -10.34
CA LYS A 56 9.48 -0.95 -11.29
C LYS A 56 8.71 -2.20 -10.84
N THR A 57 9.45 -3.18 -10.31
CA THR A 57 8.87 -4.41 -9.73
C THR A 57 8.07 -4.11 -8.46
N ILE A 58 8.63 -3.40 -7.48
CA ILE A 58 7.92 -3.00 -6.24
C ILE A 58 6.66 -2.18 -6.56
N HIS A 59 6.73 -1.35 -7.59
CA HIS A 59 5.60 -0.55 -8.04
C HIS A 59 4.45 -1.43 -8.53
N ARG A 60 4.78 -2.40 -9.39
CA ARG A 60 3.84 -3.36 -9.95
C ARG A 60 3.31 -4.33 -8.88
N THR A 61 4.17 -4.85 -8.01
CA THR A 61 3.78 -5.76 -6.92
C THR A 61 2.89 -5.08 -5.90
N GLY A 62 3.18 -3.82 -5.55
CA GLY A 62 2.35 -3.04 -4.64
C GLY A 62 0.94 -2.80 -5.20
N LEU A 63 0.80 -2.59 -6.50
CA LEU A 63 -0.50 -2.45 -7.15
C LEU A 63 -1.31 -3.77 -7.08
N TYR A 64 -0.70 -4.91 -7.45
CA TYR A 64 -1.37 -6.20 -7.37
C TYR A 64 -1.80 -6.54 -5.94
N LEU A 65 -0.97 -6.23 -4.96
CA LEU A 65 -1.29 -6.39 -3.55
C LEU A 65 -2.49 -5.52 -3.14
N SER A 66 -2.51 -4.23 -3.52
CA SER A 66 -3.62 -3.32 -3.21
C SER A 66 -4.93 -3.75 -3.87
N ILE A 67 -4.90 -4.20 -5.12
CA ILE A 67 -6.08 -4.73 -5.82
C ILE A 67 -6.59 -5.99 -5.11
N GLY A 68 -5.71 -6.95 -4.83
CA GLY A 68 -6.09 -8.17 -4.11
C GLY A 68 -6.68 -7.88 -2.74
N TYR A 69 -6.08 -6.94 -2.00
CA TYR A 69 -6.56 -6.54 -0.68
C TYR A 69 -7.96 -5.92 -0.74
N ILE A 70 -8.22 -5.01 -1.67
CA ILE A 70 -9.57 -4.42 -1.83
C ILE A 70 -10.57 -5.48 -2.25
N VAL A 71 -10.25 -6.36 -3.20
CA VAL A 71 -11.19 -7.41 -3.65
C VAL A 71 -11.54 -8.39 -2.52
N LEU A 72 -10.57 -8.73 -1.66
CA LEU A 72 -10.77 -9.67 -0.55
C LEU A 72 -11.44 -9.04 0.67
N PHE A 73 -11.07 -7.80 1.03
CA PHE A 73 -11.49 -7.18 2.29
C PHE A 73 -12.58 -6.12 2.13
N SER A 74 -12.72 -5.46 0.98
CA SER A 74 -13.82 -4.50 0.77
C SER A 74 -15.23 -5.08 0.94
N PRO A 75 -15.52 -6.34 0.56
CA PRO A 75 -16.85 -6.91 0.78
C PRO A 75 -17.18 -7.01 2.26
N GLN A 76 -16.22 -7.35 3.11
CA GLN A 76 -16.42 -7.47 4.57
C GLN A 76 -16.78 -6.12 5.18
N TYR A 77 -16.18 -5.03 4.71
CA TYR A 77 -16.48 -3.68 5.20
C TYR A 77 -17.78 -3.08 4.64
N LEU A 78 -18.17 -3.46 3.43
CA LEU A 78 -19.37 -2.91 2.78
C LEU A 78 -20.65 -3.68 3.15
N ILE A 79 -20.53 -4.98 3.41
CA ILE A 79 -21.67 -5.86 3.71
C ILE A 79 -22.00 -5.88 5.21
N GLY A 80 -21.04 -5.57 6.09
CA GLY A 80 -21.25 -5.46 7.54
C GLY A 80 -21.31 -6.81 8.24
#